data_AF-A0A193KZK8-F1
#
_entry.id   AF-A0A193KZK8-F1
#
_cell.length_a   1.000
_cell.length_b   1.000
_cell.length_c   1.000
_cell.angle_alpha   90.00
_cell.angle_beta   90.00
_cell.angle_gamma   90.00
#
_symmetry.space_group_name_H-M   'P 1'
#
loop_
_entity.id
_entity.type
_entity.pdbx_description
1 polymer ?
#
loop_
_entity_poly.entity_id
_entity_poly.type
_entity_poly.pdbx_seq_one_letter_code
_entity_poly.pdbx_strand_id
1 'polypeptide(L)'
;MVPVVQLYARDVPGLVFPDDTDLLQILWCPLVHEDGRYAANPRLRWRNAALTAAGATAGEPPRPHTADEDFVPRPCTVSPTPAVEYPNWDLPEALGELLDRKFEALKEEMGYDYFDVATTRQSKVGGYPGWTQPPDWPDCAGCGTRMEHLLSVTATEPGMGRWLPLDDRASDQDETATPCWMAEADPAALDAFGHDMALGDLGGMYFFVCRGCPETPYTHRYDC
;
A
#
# COMPACT_ATOMS: atom_id res chain seq x y z
N MET A 1 -7.23 -18.45 -6.91
CA MET A 1 -6.46 -17.34 -6.33
C MET A 1 -5.61 -16.74 -7.43
N VAL A 2 -5.43 -15.42 -7.45
CA VAL A 2 -4.51 -14.70 -8.35
C VAL A 2 -3.38 -14.07 -7.54
N PRO A 3 -2.16 -13.96 -8.09
CA PRO A 3 -1.07 -13.21 -7.46
C PRO A 3 -1.33 -11.70 -7.57
N VAL A 4 -1.13 -10.98 -6.48
CA VAL A 4 -1.38 -9.53 -6.38
C VAL A 4 -0.09 -8.79 -6.07
N VAL A 5 0.65 -9.26 -5.07
CA VAL A 5 1.92 -8.67 -4.66
C VAL A 5 2.95 -9.77 -4.54
N GLN A 6 4.15 -9.51 -5.06
CA GLN A 6 5.33 -10.32 -4.83
C GLN A 6 6.54 -9.42 -4.58
N LEU A 7 7.10 -9.49 -3.38
CA LEU A 7 8.23 -8.66 -2.96
C LEU A 7 9.36 -9.53 -2.46
N TYR A 8 10.56 -9.31 -3.00
CA TYR A 8 11.78 -9.93 -2.47
C TYR A 8 12.40 -9.00 -1.43
N ALA A 9 12.97 -9.57 -0.36
CA ALA A 9 13.57 -8.79 0.72
C ALA A 9 14.64 -7.79 0.24
N ARG A 10 15.43 -8.18 -0.76
CA ARG A 10 16.46 -7.33 -1.37
C ARG A 10 15.91 -6.07 -2.05
N ASP A 11 14.66 -6.09 -2.49
CA ASP A 11 14.03 -5.00 -3.24
C ASP A 11 13.25 -4.06 -2.28
N VAL A 12 12.99 -4.48 -1.04
CA VAL A 12 12.27 -3.70 -0.01
C VAL A 12 12.98 -3.75 1.35
N PRO A 13 14.20 -3.16 1.47
CA PRO A 13 15.05 -3.33 2.64
C PRO A 13 14.48 -2.76 3.96
N GLY A 14 13.48 -1.88 3.89
CA GLY A 14 12.76 -1.37 5.07
C GLY A 14 11.76 -2.36 5.66
N LEU A 15 11.41 -3.42 4.93
CA LEU A 15 10.47 -4.45 5.41
C LEU A 15 11.22 -5.56 6.15
N VAL A 16 10.77 -5.87 7.35
CA VAL A 16 11.28 -7.01 8.13
C VAL A 16 10.54 -8.28 7.72
N PHE A 17 11.31 -9.27 7.28
CA PHE A 17 10.86 -10.61 6.94
C PHE A 17 11.04 -11.54 8.15
N PRO A 18 10.13 -12.50 8.39
CA PRO A 18 10.36 -13.58 9.35
C PRO A 18 11.62 -14.40 9.01
N ASP A 19 12.17 -15.06 10.03
CA ASP A 19 13.34 -15.94 9.88
C ASP A 19 13.15 -16.96 8.74
N ASP A 20 14.25 -17.25 8.03
CA ASP A 20 14.32 -18.17 6.89
C ASP A 20 13.46 -17.79 5.66
N THR A 21 12.89 -16.58 5.63
CA THR A 21 12.10 -16.07 4.50
C THR A 21 12.73 -14.83 3.84
N ASP A 22 12.59 -14.73 2.52
CA ASP A 22 13.09 -13.63 1.69
C ASP A 22 12.10 -13.25 0.56
N LEU A 23 10.90 -13.81 0.60
CA LEU A 23 9.82 -13.60 -0.37
C LEU A 23 8.47 -13.41 0.35
N LEU A 24 7.81 -12.28 0.10
CA LEU A 24 6.45 -12.00 0.53
C LEU A 24 5.53 -12.11 -0.68
N GLN A 25 4.46 -12.89 -0.55
CA GLN A 25 3.42 -12.99 -1.56
C GLN A 25 2.04 -12.72 -0.97
N ILE A 26 1.25 -11.92 -1.69
CA ILE A 26 -0.18 -11.79 -1.47
C ILE A 26 -0.88 -12.38 -2.68
N LEU A 27 -1.76 -13.33 -2.39
CA LEU A 27 -2.64 -13.99 -3.33
C LEU A 27 -4.07 -13.70 -2.88
N TRP A 28 -5.03 -13.45 -3.75
CA TRP A 28 -6.43 -13.38 -3.31
C TRP A 28 -7.39 -14.17 -4.17
N CYS A 29 -8.55 -14.51 -3.61
CA CYS A 29 -9.69 -14.97 -4.37
C CYS A 29 -10.32 -13.73 -5.01
N PRO A 30 -10.35 -13.62 -6.36
CA PRO A 30 -10.83 -12.42 -7.03
C PRO A 30 -12.37 -12.40 -7.13
N LEU A 31 -13.08 -13.11 -6.25
CA LEU A 31 -14.54 -13.04 -6.17
C LEU A 31 -14.91 -12.14 -5.00
N VAL A 32 -16.02 -11.41 -5.14
CA VAL A 32 -16.61 -10.66 -4.04
C VAL A 32 -17.19 -11.63 -3.01
N HIS A 33 -16.76 -11.49 -1.76
CA HIS A 33 -17.24 -12.31 -0.65
C HIS A 33 -18.23 -11.54 0.23
N GLU A 34 -19.37 -12.17 0.55
CA GLU A 34 -20.39 -11.64 1.47
C GLU A 34 -20.02 -11.88 2.95
N ASP A 35 -18.82 -11.47 3.36
CA ASP A 35 -18.30 -11.63 4.73
C ASP A 35 -18.31 -10.32 5.55
N GLY A 36 -19.09 -9.34 5.09
CA GLY A 36 -19.15 -7.99 5.65
C GLY A 36 -18.12 -7.02 5.07
N ARG A 37 -17.16 -7.48 4.25
CA ARG A 37 -16.22 -6.61 3.53
C ARG A 37 -16.63 -6.33 2.08
N TYR A 38 -17.45 -7.21 1.48
CA TYR A 38 -17.84 -7.12 0.06
C TYR A 38 -16.64 -6.92 -0.88
N ALA A 39 -15.59 -7.72 -0.69
CA ALA A 39 -14.31 -7.60 -1.41
C ALA A 39 -13.66 -8.96 -1.69
N ALA A 40 -12.54 -8.94 -2.43
CA ALA A 40 -11.66 -10.09 -2.61
C ALA A 40 -11.11 -10.60 -1.27
N ASN A 41 -10.81 -11.91 -1.20
CA ASN A 41 -10.31 -12.55 0.03
C ASN A 41 -8.81 -12.89 -0.08
N PRO A 42 -7.92 -12.15 0.62
CA PRO A 42 -6.49 -12.32 0.48
C PRO A 42 -5.86 -13.36 1.42
N ARG A 43 -4.73 -13.89 0.96
CA ARG A 43 -3.84 -14.80 1.66
C ARG A 43 -2.42 -14.26 1.54
N LEU A 44 -1.82 -14.00 2.69
CA LEU A 44 -0.44 -13.60 2.82
C LEU A 44 0.44 -14.82 3.05
N ARG A 45 1.59 -14.88 2.39
CA ARG A 45 2.58 -15.95 2.51
C ARG A 45 3.98 -15.36 2.62
N TRP A 46 4.66 -15.67 3.71
CA TRP A 46 6.11 -15.56 3.83
C TRP A 46 6.75 -16.85 3.31
N ARG A 47 7.76 -16.72 2.45
CA ARG A 47 8.39 -17.85 1.76
C ARG A 47 9.88 -17.65 1.63
N ASN A 48 10.57 -18.77 1.41
CA ASN A 48 11.93 -18.78 0.90
C ASN A 48 11.88 -18.89 -0.64
N ALA A 49 12.46 -17.93 -1.34
CA ALA A 49 12.46 -17.83 -2.79
C ALA A 49 13.17 -19.03 -3.45
N ALA A 50 14.30 -19.46 -2.89
CA ALA A 50 15.05 -20.59 -3.42
C ALA A 50 14.27 -21.90 -3.31
N LEU A 51 13.67 -22.18 -2.14
CA LEU A 51 12.81 -23.35 -1.95
C LEU A 51 11.54 -23.29 -2.83
N THR A 52 10.96 -22.10 -2.98
CA THR A 52 9.78 -21.89 -3.84
C THR A 52 10.11 -22.16 -5.30
N ALA A 53 11.26 -21.70 -5.79
CA ALA A 53 11.72 -21.95 -7.15
C ALA A 53 12.06 -23.42 -7.39
N ALA A 54 12.71 -24.09 -6.43
CA ALA A 54 13.04 -25.51 -6.53
C ALA A 54 11.79 -26.41 -6.56
N GLY A 55 10.72 -26.01 -5.87
CA GLY A 55 9.44 -26.73 -5.86
C GLY A 55 8.47 -26.31 -6.97
N ALA A 56 8.86 -25.40 -7.87
CA ALA A 56 7.98 -24.92 -8.93
C ALA A 56 7.67 -26.04 -9.93
N THR A 57 6.38 -26.28 -10.16
CA THR A 57 5.93 -27.22 -11.19
C THR A 57 6.07 -26.62 -12.58
N ALA A 58 6.49 -27.42 -13.55
CA ALA A 58 6.48 -27.02 -14.95
C ALA A 58 5.04 -26.84 -15.46
N GLY A 59 4.76 -25.73 -16.15
CA GLY A 59 3.46 -25.43 -16.75
C GLY A 59 2.99 -24.01 -16.47
N GLU A 60 1.84 -23.64 -17.05
CA GLU A 60 1.20 -22.36 -16.74
C GLU A 60 0.62 -22.38 -15.31
N PRO A 61 0.73 -21.27 -14.56
CA PRO A 61 0.03 -21.13 -13.29
C PRO A 61 -1.48 -21.34 -13.48
N PRO A 62 -2.17 -21.98 -12.52
CA PRO A 62 -3.61 -22.17 -12.60
C PRO A 62 -4.31 -20.80 -12.63
N ARG A 63 -5.24 -20.64 -13.58
CA ARG A 63 -6.08 -19.45 -13.68
C ARG A 63 -7.43 -19.70 -13.00
N PRO A 64 -8.01 -18.70 -12.32
CA PRO A 64 -9.37 -18.83 -11.81
C PRO A 64 -10.33 -19.06 -12.98
N HIS A 65 -11.32 -19.94 -12.80
CA HIS A 65 -12.39 -20.13 -13.78
C HIS A 65 -13.34 -18.92 -13.85
N THR A 66 -13.55 -18.28 -12.70
CA THR A 66 -14.41 -17.10 -12.56
C THR A 66 -13.68 -16.11 -11.66
N ALA A 67 -13.73 -14.85 -12.06
CA ALA A 67 -13.17 -13.72 -11.34
C ALA A 67 -14.07 -12.50 -11.56
N ASP A 68 -14.01 -11.60 -10.60
CA ASP A 68 -14.40 -10.22 -10.76
C ASP A 68 -13.16 -9.46 -11.23
N GLU A 69 -13.25 -8.83 -12.40
CA GLU A 69 -12.11 -8.19 -13.08
C GLU A 69 -11.55 -7.02 -12.26
N ASP A 70 -12.38 -6.39 -11.42
CA ASP A 70 -11.98 -5.32 -10.51
C ASP A 70 -10.93 -5.78 -9.49
N PHE A 71 -10.84 -7.09 -9.23
CA PHE A 71 -9.86 -7.72 -8.36
C PHE A 71 -8.84 -8.59 -9.13
N VAL A 72 -8.65 -8.38 -10.43
CA VAL A 72 -7.61 -9.06 -11.20
C VAL A 72 -6.54 -8.05 -11.62
N PRO A 73 -5.32 -8.12 -11.07
CA PRO A 73 -4.29 -7.17 -11.42
C PRO A 73 -3.75 -7.40 -12.83
N ARG A 74 -3.58 -6.32 -13.59
CA ARG A 74 -2.66 -6.28 -14.71
C ARG A 74 -1.23 -6.52 -14.20
N PRO A 75 -0.45 -7.46 -14.79
CA PRO A 75 0.93 -7.64 -14.40
C PRO A 75 1.75 -6.37 -14.58
N CYS A 76 2.42 -5.94 -13.51
CA CYS A 76 3.29 -4.79 -13.50
C CYS A 76 4.53 -5.07 -12.63
N THR A 77 5.61 -4.33 -12.88
CA THR A 77 6.79 -4.31 -12.02
C THR A 77 6.68 -3.17 -11.02
N VAL A 78 7.29 -3.32 -9.85
CA VAL A 78 7.35 -2.27 -8.83
C VAL A 78 8.74 -1.67 -8.78
N SER A 79 8.83 -0.36 -8.53
CA SER A 79 10.08 0.38 -8.30
C SER A 79 9.99 1.11 -6.96
N PRO A 80 10.34 0.45 -5.84
CA PRO A 80 10.15 1.03 -4.51
C PRO A 80 11.02 2.27 -4.29
N THR A 81 10.41 3.36 -3.84
CA THR A 81 11.11 4.58 -3.40
C THR A 81 10.95 4.75 -1.89
N PRO A 82 12.04 4.83 -1.10
CA PRO A 82 11.94 5.11 0.33
C PRO A 82 11.32 6.49 0.59
N ALA A 83 10.33 6.52 1.47
CA ALA A 83 9.63 7.74 1.83
C ALA A 83 9.30 7.77 3.34
N VAL A 84 9.12 8.97 3.89
CA VAL A 84 8.73 9.16 5.30
C VAL A 84 7.31 9.70 5.33
N GLU A 85 6.42 8.94 5.95
CA GLU A 85 5.03 9.31 6.19
C GLU A 85 4.76 9.59 7.67
N TYR A 86 3.68 10.30 7.92
CA TYR A 86 3.17 10.65 9.25
C TYR A 86 1.68 10.30 9.32
N PRO A 87 1.11 10.04 10.51
CA PRO A 87 -0.30 9.69 10.61
C PRO A 87 -1.20 10.83 10.12
N ASN A 88 -2.34 10.45 9.55
CA ASN A 88 -3.32 11.35 8.95
C ASN A 88 -4.58 11.40 9.83
N TRP A 89 -5.73 10.87 9.40
CA TRP A 89 -6.94 10.77 10.23
C TRP A 89 -6.76 9.90 11.48
N ASP A 90 -5.70 9.11 11.53
CA ASP A 90 -5.27 8.32 12.67
C ASP A 90 -4.21 9.01 13.54
N LEU A 91 -3.97 10.31 13.33
CA LEU A 91 -3.17 11.16 14.19
C LEU A 91 -3.82 11.19 15.60
N PRO A 92 -3.08 10.87 16.67
CA PRO A 92 -3.62 10.96 18.02
C PRO A 92 -4.14 12.36 18.32
N GLU A 93 -5.35 12.46 18.85
CA GLU A 93 -6.04 13.74 19.11
C GLU A 93 -5.18 14.72 19.90
N ALA A 94 -4.58 14.27 21.02
CA ALA A 94 -3.69 15.10 21.83
C ALA A 94 -2.45 15.61 21.07
N LEU A 95 -1.97 14.86 20.08
CA LEU A 95 -0.87 15.31 19.22
C LEU A 95 -1.37 16.31 18.17
N GLY A 96 -2.56 16.09 17.62
CA GLY A 96 -3.25 17.05 16.74
C GLY A 96 -3.44 18.40 17.43
N GLU A 97 -3.99 18.42 18.65
CA GLU A 97 -4.17 19.64 19.44
C GLU A 97 -2.84 20.36 19.74
N LEU A 98 -1.78 19.60 20.01
CA LEU A 98 -0.45 20.16 20.27
C LEU A 98 0.15 20.83 19.03
N LEU A 99 -0.15 20.30 17.84
CA LEU A 99 0.42 20.72 16.56
C LEU A 99 -0.49 21.67 15.76
N ASP A 100 -1.72 21.92 16.20
CA ASP A 100 -2.73 22.72 15.52
C ASP A 100 -2.19 24.06 14.97
N ARG A 101 -1.57 24.87 15.84
CA ARG A 101 -0.96 26.16 15.42
C ARG A 101 0.17 26.00 14.40
N LYS A 102 0.89 24.88 14.42
CA LYS A 102 1.96 24.60 13.45
C LYS A 102 1.36 24.18 12.11
N PHE A 103 0.23 23.46 12.10
CA PHE A 103 -0.47 23.13 10.86
C PHE A 103 -1.05 24.37 10.19
N GLU A 104 -1.66 25.27 10.96
CA GLU A 104 -2.14 26.56 10.41
C GLU A 104 -0.99 27.41 9.86
N ALA A 105 0.11 27.54 10.61
CA ALA A 105 1.29 28.27 10.12
C ALA A 105 1.90 27.63 8.85
N LEU A 106 1.98 26.30 8.79
CA LEU A 106 2.44 25.57 7.59
C LEU A 106 1.56 25.88 6.39
N LYS A 107 0.24 25.88 6.57
CA LYS A 107 -0.73 26.17 5.52
C LYS A 107 -0.62 27.61 5.02
N GLU A 108 -0.44 28.58 5.93
CA GLU A 108 -0.22 29.97 5.57
C GLU A 108 1.10 30.19 4.82
N GLU A 109 2.19 29.54 5.26
CA GLU A 109 3.53 29.70 4.69
C GLU A 109 3.69 28.97 3.35
N MET A 110 3.19 27.74 3.26
CA MET A 110 3.48 26.82 2.16
C MET A 110 2.30 26.60 1.21
N GLY A 111 1.08 27.00 1.61
CA GLY A 111 -0.12 26.90 0.77
C GLY A 111 -0.74 25.51 0.66
N TYR A 112 -0.35 24.55 1.50
CA TYR A 112 -0.95 23.21 1.57
C TYR A 112 -1.24 22.78 3.01
N ASP A 113 -2.22 21.88 3.18
CA ASP A 113 -2.56 21.34 4.49
C ASP A 113 -1.65 20.16 4.87
N TYR A 114 -1.33 20.00 6.15
CA TYR A 114 -0.59 18.83 6.63
C TYR A 114 -1.29 17.54 6.19
N PHE A 115 -2.61 17.49 6.30
CA PHE A 115 -3.38 16.28 5.97
C PHE A 115 -3.38 15.96 4.47
N ASP A 116 -3.03 16.90 3.60
CA ASP A 116 -2.88 16.66 2.16
C ASP A 116 -1.56 15.93 1.84
N VAL A 117 -0.56 16.02 2.72
CA VAL A 117 0.82 15.56 2.43
C VAL A 117 1.44 14.68 3.52
N ALA A 118 0.70 14.34 4.58
CA ALA A 118 1.19 13.49 5.68
C ALA A 118 1.33 12.02 5.27
N THR A 119 0.39 11.55 4.44
CA THR A 119 0.25 10.16 3.98
C THR A 119 -0.18 10.17 2.52
N THR A 120 0.22 9.16 1.74
CA THR A 120 -0.27 8.96 0.38
C THR A 120 -1.37 7.89 0.29
N ARG A 121 -2.25 8.00 -0.71
CA ARG A 121 -3.18 6.94 -1.12
C ARG A 121 -2.57 6.17 -2.29
N GLN A 122 -1.52 5.41 -1.98
CA GLN A 122 -0.74 4.60 -2.93
C GLN A 122 -0.46 3.22 -2.39
N SER A 123 -0.17 2.30 -3.30
CA SER A 123 0.39 1.00 -2.93
C SER A 123 1.75 1.23 -2.31
N LYS A 124 1.93 0.74 -1.08
CA LYS A 124 3.13 1.01 -0.28
C LYS A 124 3.40 -0.12 0.70
N VAL A 125 4.62 -0.18 1.21
CA VAL A 125 5.04 -1.11 2.25
C VAL A 125 5.44 -0.33 3.49
N GLY A 126 4.90 -0.69 4.65
CA GLY A 126 5.05 0.06 5.90
C GLY A 126 4.31 1.40 5.87
N GLY A 127 4.79 2.36 6.67
CA GLY A 127 4.18 3.67 6.77
C GLY A 127 2.78 3.64 7.39
N TYR A 128 1.93 4.58 6.99
CA TYR A 128 0.55 4.70 7.49
C TYR A 128 -0.45 4.36 6.37
N PRO A 129 -1.57 3.68 6.68
CA PRO A 129 -2.61 3.46 5.68
C PRO A 129 -3.20 4.80 5.21
N GLY A 130 -3.35 4.96 3.89
CA GLY A 130 -3.99 6.11 3.27
C GLY A 130 -5.50 5.96 3.23
N TRP A 131 -6.16 5.96 4.39
CA TRP A 131 -7.58 5.67 4.51
C TRP A 131 -8.47 6.58 3.64
N THR A 132 -9.48 6.00 3.00
CA THR A 132 -10.61 6.73 2.38
C THR A 132 -11.82 6.79 3.30
N GLN A 133 -11.87 5.90 4.30
CA GLN A 133 -12.90 5.80 5.33
C GLN A 133 -12.30 6.01 6.73
N PRO A 134 -13.11 6.08 7.81
CA PRO A 134 -12.56 6.20 9.17
C PRO A 134 -11.52 5.11 9.46
N PRO A 135 -10.36 5.44 10.06
CA PRO A 135 -9.30 4.48 10.33
C PRO A 135 -9.77 3.27 11.15
N ASP A 136 -9.45 2.06 10.69
CA ASP A 136 -9.77 0.80 11.38
C ASP A 136 -8.49 -0.03 11.60
N TRP A 137 -7.81 0.25 12.70
CA TRP A 137 -6.61 -0.47 13.09
C TRP A 137 -6.96 -1.76 13.85
N PRO A 138 -6.51 -2.94 13.38
CA PRO A 138 -6.75 -4.19 14.09
C PRO A 138 -5.83 -4.38 15.29
N ASP A 139 -6.37 -4.98 16.35
CA ASP A 139 -5.58 -5.59 17.42
C ASP A 139 -5.30 -7.06 17.11
N CYS A 140 -4.12 -7.54 17.53
CA CYS A 140 -3.76 -8.94 17.38
C CYS A 140 -4.63 -9.81 18.31
N ALA A 141 -5.32 -10.82 17.75
CA ALA A 141 -6.13 -11.75 18.55
C ALA A 141 -5.32 -12.56 19.58
N GLY A 142 -4.00 -12.69 19.41
CA GLY A 142 -3.12 -13.43 20.32
C GLY A 142 -2.67 -12.60 21.54
N CYS A 143 -2.13 -11.39 21.31
CA CYS A 143 -1.53 -10.57 22.37
C CYS A 143 -2.32 -9.29 22.71
N GLY A 144 -3.37 -8.95 21.94
CA GLY A 144 -4.19 -7.75 22.13
C GLY A 144 -3.49 -6.43 21.78
N THR A 145 -2.27 -6.46 21.27
CA THR A 145 -1.56 -5.24 20.83
C THR A 145 -2.01 -4.83 19.43
N ARG A 146 -2.16 -3.52 19.21
CA ARG A 146 -2.40 -2.94 17.88
C ARG A 146 -1.35 -3.44 16.89
N MET A 147 -1.81 -3.97 15.77
CA MET A 147 -0.95 -4.52 14.73
C MET A 147 -0.26 -3.41 13.94
N GLU A 148 0.90 -3.72 13.37
CA GLU A 148 1.65 -2.83 12.50
C GLU A 148 1.06 -2.84 11.09
N HIS A 149 1.06 -1.70 10.41
CA HIS A 149 0.73 -1.65 8.99
C HIS A 149 1.86 -2.30 8.19
N LEU A 150 1.52 -3.36 7.46
CA LEU A 150 2.46 -4.10 6.65
C LEU A 150 2.57 -3.50 5.24
N LEU A 151 1.45 -3.37 4.54
CA LEU A 151 1.38 -2.79 3.21
C LEU A 151 -0.07 -2.44 2.82
N SER A 152 -0.20 -1.54 1.85
CA SER A 152 -1.44 -1.21 1.16
C SER A 152 -1.36 -1.63 -0.31
N VAL A 153 -2.50 -2.05 -0.86
CA VAL A 153 -2.77 -2.09 -2.30
C VAL A 153 -3.97 -1.18 -2.55
N THR A 154 -3.80 -0.06 -3.23
CA THR A 154 -4.86 0.94 -3.48
C THR A 154 -5.35 0.88 -4.92
N ALA A 155 -6.57 1.34 -5.20
CA ALA A 155 -7.14 1.28 -6.56
C ALA A 155 -6.26 1.99 -7.60
N THR A 156 -5.65 3.12 -7.23
CA THR A 156 -4.88 3.94 -8.15
C THR A 156 -3.55 4.38 -7.56
N GLU A 157 -2.61 4.65 -8.47
CA GLU A 157 -1.43 5.46 -8.19
C GLU A 157 -1.77 6.92 -8.61
N PRO A 158 -1.53 7.92 -7.74
CA PRO A 158 -1.80 9.32 -8.01
C PRO A 158 -0.85 9.83 -9.09
N GLY A 159 -1.43 10.53 -10.06
CA GLY A 159 -0.69 11.19 -11.12
C GLY A 159 -0.07 12.53 -10.74
N MET A 160 -0.19 12.93 -9.48
CA MET A 160 0.27 14.22 -9.00
C MET A 160 0.63 14.11 -7.51
N GLY A 161 1.60 14.90 -7.09
CA GLY A 161 1.88 15.16 -5.69
C GLY A 161 3.28 14.73 -5.25
N ARG A 162 3.52 14.95 -3.96
CA ARG A 162 4.85 14.83 -3.34
C ARG A 162 5.47 13.44 -3.47
N TRP A 163 4.61 12.43 -3.56
CA TRP A 163 4.96 11.02 -3.49
C TRP A 163 5.28 10.41 -4.86
N LEU A 164 5.09 11.18 -5.93
CA LEU A 164 5.51 10.79 -7.26
C LEU A 164 7.04 10.65 -7.30
N PRO A 165 7.57 9.49 -7.72
CA PRO A 165 9.00 9.28 -7.92
C PRO A 165 9.60 10.35 -8.83
N LEU A 166 10.85 10.75 -8.58
CA LEU A 166 11.48 11.83 -9.34
C LEU A 166 11.58 11.49 -10.84
N ASP A 167 11.89 10.23 -11.16
CA ASP A 167 12.00 9.75 -12.54
C ASP A 167 10.65 9.71 -13.29
N ASP A 168 9.54 9.78 -12.55
CA ASP A 168 8.18 9.74 -13.07
C ASP A 168 7.57 11.14 -13.29
N ARG A 169 8.27 12.20 -12.89
CA ARG A 169 7.79 13.59 -13.02
C ARG A 169 7.91 14.12 -14.43
N ALA A 170 6.96 14.96 -14.81
CA ALA A 170 6.97 15.66 -16.09
C ALA A 170 8.25 16.53 -16.23
N SER A 171 9.07 16.21 -17.23
CA SER A 171 10.38 16.84 -17.43
C SER A 171 10.35 18.31 -17.85
N ASP A 172 9.19 18.83 -18.24
CA ASP A 172 8.97 20.23 -18.62
C ASP A 172 8.62 21.13 -17.42
N GLN A 173 8.45 20.56 -16.23
CA GLN A 173 8.26 21.32 -14.99
C GLN A 173 9.59 21.82 -14.43
N ASP A 174 9.68 23.12 -14.15
CA ASP A 174 10.81 23.69 -13.43
C ASP A 174 10.76 23.23 -11.96
N GLU A 175 11.60 22.26 -11.58
CA GLU A 175 11.67 21.72 -10.23
C GLU A 175 11.95 22.78 -9.14
N THR A 176 12.52 23.94 -9.50
CA THR A 176 12.79 25.03 -8.57
C THR A 176 11.58 25.95 -8.37
N ALA A 177 10.63 25.95 -9.32
CA ALA A 177 9.41 26.74 -9.29
C ALA A 177 8.18 25.93 -8.91
N THR A 178 8.16 24.63 -9.23
CA THR A 178 7.05 23.70 -8.93
C THR A 178 7.36 22.94 -7.65
N PRO A 179 6.67 23.23 -6.54
CA PRO A 179 6.85 22.47 -5.32
C PRO A 179 6.42 21.03 -5.49
N CYS A 180 7.06 20.12 -4.74
CA CYS A 180 6.86 18.68 -4.92
C CYS A 180 5.40 18.21 -4.76
N TRP A 181 4.59 18.89 -3.95
CA TRP A 181 3.16 18.55 -3.78
C TRP A 181 2.27 18.95 -4.96
N MET A 182 2.80 19.70 -5.93
CA MET A 182 2.14 20.03 -7.21
C MET A 182 2.87 19.40 -8.41
N ALA A 183 3.85 18.54 -8.18
CA ALA A 183 4.53 17.83 -9.26
C ALA A 183 3.54 16.91 -9.98
N GLU A 184 3.54 16.93 -11.31
CA GLU A 184 2.70 16.06 -12.13
C GLU A 184 3.54 14.95 -12.75
N ALA A 185 2.91 13.81 -12.97
CA ALA A 185 3.53 12.69 -13.66
C ALA A 185 3.65 12.95 -15.15
N ASP A 186 4.71 12.43 -15.75
CA ASP A 186 4.81 12.33 -17.20
C ASP A 186 3.58 11.56 -17.73
N PRO A 187 2.81 12.10 -18.69
CA PRO A 187 1.68 11.42 -19.29
C PRO A 187 2.00 10.01 -19.80
N ALA A 188 3.21 9.77 -20.29
CA ALA A 188 3.63 8.45 -20.73
C ALA A 188 3.87 7.47 -19.57
N ALA A 189 4.26 7.97 -18.39
CA ALA A 189 4.42 7.17 -17.18
C ALA A 189 3.05 6.80 -16.58
N LEU A 190 2.11 7.75 -16.57
CA LEU A 190 0.74 7.55 -16.08
C LEU A 190 0.05 6.35 -16.72
N ASP A 191 0.10 6.23 -18.05
CA ASP A 191 -0.53 5.12 -18.78
C ASP A 191 0.05 3.75 -18.43
N ALA A 192 1.28 3.71 -17.92
CA ALA A 192 1.96 2.48 -17.54
C ALA A 192 1.73 2.10 -16.06
N PHE A 193 1.23 3.01 -15.22
CA PHE A 193 1.18 2.83 -13.78
C PHE A 193 0.22 1.74 -13.31
N GLY A 194 0.67 1.07 -12.26
CA GLY A 194 -0.16 0.23 -11.42
C GLY A 194 -0.70 -1.03 -12.08
N HIS A 195 -1.69 -1.58 -11.40
CA HIS A 195 -2.28 -2.88 -11.65
C HIS A 195 -3.70 -2.80 -12.25
N ASP A 196 -4.22 -1.59 -12.50
CA ASP A 196 -5.52 -1.34 -13.14
C ASP A 196 -6.72 -1.98 -12.41
N MET A 197 -6.62 -2.14 -11.08
CA MET A 197 -7.68 -2.75 -10.28
C MET A 197 -8.59 -1.66 -9.74
N ALA A 198 -9.90 -1.84 -9.87
CA ALA A 198 -10.88 -0.91 -9.34
C ALA A 198 -11.36 -1.36 -7.96
N LEU A 199 -10.71 -0.87 -6.90
CA LEU A 199 -11.06 -1.22 -5.53
C LEU A 199 -12.15 -0.28 -4.98
N GLY A 200 -13.39 -0.45 -5.45
CA GLY A 200 -14.52 0.38 -5.02
C GLY A 200 -14.45 1.82 -5.51
N ASP A 201 -14.73 2.78 -4.64
CA ASP A 201 -14.66 4.24 -4.88
C ASP A 201 -13.25 4.78 -4.55
N LEU A 202 -12.25 4.17 -5.20
CA LEU A 202 -10.82 4.46 -5.02
C LEU A 202 -10.24 4.09 -3.64
N GLY A 203 -10.82 3.09 -2.98
CA GLY A 203 -10.33 2.51 -1.74
C GLY A 203 -9.10 1.62 -1.91
N GLY A 204 -8.89 0.74 -0.93
CA GLY A 204 -7.72 -0.11 -0.85
C GLY A 204 -7.86 -1.31 0.07
N MET A 205 -6.95 -2.26 -0.11
CA MET A 205 -6.75 -3.40 0.77
C MET A 205 -5.50 -3.17 1.62
N TYR A 206 -5.68 -3.12 2.93
CA TYR A 206 -4.62 -2.85 3.91
C TYR A 206 -4.29 -4.11 4.68
N PHE A 207 -3.02 -4.43 4.79
CA PHE A 207 -2.53 -5.62 5.48
C PHE A 207 -1.84 -5.21 6.77
N PHE A 208 -2.12 -5.94 7.84
CA PHE A 208 -1.56 -5.68 9.16
C PHE A 208 -0.92 -6.94 9.71
N VAL A 209 0.16 -6.76 10.45
CA VAL A 209 0.98 -7.84 10.99
C VAL A 209 1.31 -7.61 12.46
N CYS A 210 1.32 -8.67 13.25
CA CYS A 210 1.83 -8.63 14.62
C CYS A 210 3.17 -9.34 14.68
N ARG A 211 4.25 -8.58 14.86
CA ARG A 211 5.61 -9.14 14.97
C ARG A 211 5.98 -9.62 16.37
N GLY A 212 5.21 -9.23 17.38
CA GLY A 212 5.41 -9.69 18.76
C GLY A 212 4.92 -11.11 19.01
N CYS A 213 4.07 -11.65 18.14
CA CYS A 213 3.50 -12.99 18.27
C CYS A 213 4.27 -14.01 17.40
N PRO A 214 4.40 -15.27 17.87
CA PRO A 214 4.87 -16.38 17.03
C PRO A 214 4.05 -16.50 15.75
N GLU A 215 4.66 -17.02 14.69
CA GLU A 215 4.03 -17.18 13.35
C GLU A 215 3.64 -15.87 12.65
N THR A 216 3.94 -14.71 13.27
CA THR A 216 3.74 -13.38 12.66
C THR A 216 2.30 -13.21 12.11
N PRO A 217 1.26 -13.36 12.96
CA PRO A 217 -0.12 -13.40 12.50
C PRO A 217 -0.49 -12.10 11.79
N TYR A 218 -1.32 -12.21 10.77
CA TYR A 218 -1.74 -11.10 9.95
C TYR A 218 -3.27 -11.03 9.83
N THR A 219 -3.77 -9.85 9.52
CA THR A 219 -5.16 -9.61 9.11
C THR A 219 -5.20 -8.53 8.03
N HIS A 220 -6.39 -8.22 7.51
CA HIS A 220 -6.57 -7.17 6.52
C HIS A 220 -7.81 -6.32 6.80
N ARG A 221 -7.84 -5.16 6.15
CA ARG A 221 -9.01 -4.27 6.01
C ARG A 221 -9.20 -3.92 4.56
N TYR A 222 -10.44 -3.63 4.22
CA TYR A 222 -10.85 -3.10 2.94
C TYR A 222 -11.64 -1.84 3.21
N ASP A 223 -11.29 -0.74 2.54
CA ASP A 223 -12.19 0.38 2.33
C ASP A 223 -12.52 0.49 0.84
N CYS A 224 -13.72 1.01 0.57
CA CYS A 224 -14.19 1.29 -0.78
C CYS A 224 -14.18 2.79 -1.00
#